data_AF-A0A0G1XP05-F1
#
_entry.id   AF-A0A0G1XP05-F1
#
_cell.length_a   1.000
_cell.length_b   1.000
_cell.length_c   1.000
_cell.angle_alpha   90.00
_cell.angle_beta   90.00
_cell.angle_gamma   90.00
#
_symmetry.space_group_name_H-M   'P 1'
#
loop_
_entity.id
_entity.type
_entity.pdbx_description
1 polymer ?
#
loop_
_entity_poly.entity_id
_entity_poly.type
_entity_poly.pdbx_seq_one_letter_code
_entity_poly.pdbx_strand_id
1 'polypeptide(L)'
;MSLVHRSIIWILAIFTLTACGPIGVSRDGGINSDYQGGDGLVIELPFPAGTEKLCTQGAHGTHSHSTTATRYDIDLDTDNSVDEEVFAPASGVAYVHMESATSGFGYHVNIDQGDGTYVLIAHLADVFIADGDEVTAGSLLGYEGKTGNATGDHVHLGLHEGDAQETADNGTSIPATYRAANQSDGTGMTTIDSESFSCGIRSEGDPQDGDFYESDLDINLWRPDGALVKTPDNARVYVLEDGETHWIENESTFWGLKYDFDQVTLIGSAELACYGEGADIAGEALVDAAFDTEEELWLIVGDASDSDRYRARVRGIGWEDVMASWGLDYDSGNEPDTYGDTSSYMTNWSPASGYVGLRDGTLVKEEDASDVYYISGGFALPVKTWDVYLLMNLYPRSILTVEDGIVGELHLVGNCATDQMCLDFEAVTTCGGGLELSGGPGEGGEEGTNEEDEMEDEDEQTQEEDEEEEQQEQEEEEEEEEEEEEETSDVSMLTIEVDYPANYPELALTVQPIFAISSLGDYWSATTSVTEDDEVSWSDEGDYSGLLGVRLNVDVDSDGDGEYDDWYCYGHYASAFLEYGVAVDITLDGDSWDENDLVTWSPGSESETNLGCSALLWFGSTTGISVGAVY
;
A
#
# COMPACT_ATOMS: atom_id res chain seq x y z
N MET A 1 -23.50 -22.21 77.79
CA MET A 1 -24.07 -20.86 77.99
C MET A 1 -23.78 -20.06 76.74
N SER A 2 -24.81 -19.73 75.93
CA SER A 2 -24.81 -18.89 74.71
C SER A 2 -23.86 -19.35 73.59
N LEU A 3 -24.21 -19.45 72.31
CA LEU A 3 -24.95 -18.49 71.49
C LEU A 3 -25.87 -19.19 70.47
N VAL A 4 -26.88 -18.42 70.09
CA VAL A 4 -27.95 -18.69 69.13
C VAL A 4 -27.56 -18.23 67.73
N HIS A 5 -28.09 -18.95 66.73
CA HIS A 5 -28.31 -18.66 65.32
C HIS A 5 -27.87 -17.32 64.72
N ARG A 6 -27.33 -17.39 63.49
CA ARG A 6 -27.83 -16.64 62.33
C ARG A 6 -27.60 -17.42 61.04
N SER A 7 -28.71 -17.73 60.35
CA SER A 7 -28.76 -18.33 59.03
C SER A 7 -28.21 -17.35 57.98
N ILE A 8 -27.36 -17.85 57.09
CA ILE A 8 -26.82 -17.10 55.94
C ILE A 8 -27.70 -17.43 54.73
N ILE A 9 -28.26 -16.39 54.15
CA ILE A 9 -29.01 -16.38 52.89
C ILE A 9 -27.97 -16.37 51.77
N TRP A 10 -27.98 -17.38 50.91
CA TRP A 10 -27.24 -17.38 49.66
C TRP A 10 -28.09 -16.66 48.62
N ILE A 11 -27.62 -15.49 48.16
CA ILE A 11 -28.17 -14.82 46.98
C ILE A 11 -27.41 -15.37 45.77
N LEU A 12 -28.11 -16.14 44.94
CA LEU A 12 -27.69 -16.49 43.60
C LEU A 12 -27.79 -15.22 42.74
N ALA A 13 -26.66 -14.67 42.29
CA ALA A 13 -26.64 -13.69 41.21
C ALA A 13 -26.68 -14.46 39.89
N ILE A 14 -27.83 -14.43 39.22
CA ILE A 14 -27.99 -14.89 37.84
C ILE A 14 -27.46 -13.75 36.97
N PHE A 15 -26.27 -13.94 36.39
CA PHE A 15 -25.83 -13.11 35.26
C PHE A 15 -26.69 -13.50 34.05
N THR A 16 -27.64 -12.64 33.70
CA THR A 16 -28.26 -12.66 32.38
C THR A 16 -27.23 -12.12 31.40
N LEU A 17 -26.73 -13.00 30.53
CA LEU A 17 -26.07 -12.64 29.29
C LEU A 17 -27.05 -11.80 28.47
N THR A 18 -26.81 -10.49 28.39
CA THR A 18 -27.41 -9.65 27.35
C THR A 18 -26.69 -9.98 26.06
N ALA A 19 -27.44 -10.57 25.13
CA ALA A 19 -27.00 -10.80 23.77
C ALA A 19 -26.63 -9.46 23.12
N CYS A 20 -25.52 -9.47 22.39
CA CYS A 20 -25.17 -8.43 21.43
C CYS A 20 -26.28 -8.39 20.38
N GLY A 21 -27.04 -7.30 20.33
CA GLY A 21 -27.96 -7.02 19.23
C GLY A 21 -27.18 -6.31 18.13
N PRO A 22 -27.52 -6.51 16.85
CA PRO A 22 -26.87 -5.79 15.76
C PRO A 22 -27.13 -4.30 15.94
N ILE A 23 -26.06 -3.52 16.07
CA ILE A 23 -26.12 -2.07 15.97
C ILE A 23 -26.27 -1.78 14.47
N GLY A 24 -27.51 -1.64 14.02
CA GLY A 24 -27.80 -1.04 12.73
C GLY A 24 -27.51 0.45 12.81
N VAL A 25 -26.28 0.87 12.48
CA VAL A 25 -26.01 2.25 12.12
C VAL A 25 -26.49 2.42 10.68
N SER A 26 -27.54 3.20 10.51
CA SER A 26 -27.93 3.73 9.21
C SER A 26 -26.86 4.74 8.79
N ARG A 27 -25.80 4.30 8.11
CA ARG A 27 -24.84 5.18 7.42
C ARG A 27 -25.53 5.69 6.15
N ASP A 28 -26.02 6.91 6.22
CA ASP A 28 -26.38 7.72 5.05
C ASP A 28 -25.37 8.87 5.05
N GLY A 29 -24.21 8.62 4.45
CA GLY A 29 -23.05 9.49 4.53
C GLY A 29 -21.87 8.86 3.79
N GLY A 30 -21.98 8.79 2.46
CA GLY A 30 -20.81 8.51 1.63
C GLY A 30 -19.73 9.54 1.95
N ILE A 31 -18.58 9.06 2.39
CA ILE A 31 -17.38 9.87 2.54
C ILE A 31 -16.93 10.14 1.10
N ASN A 32 -17.17 11.38 0.67
CA ASN A 32 -16.88 11.83 -0.66
C ASN A 32 -15.36 12.05 -0.77
N SER A 33 -14.72 11.38 -1.74
CA SER A 33 -13.34 11.62 -2.17
C SER A 33 -13.15 12.98 -2.85
N ASP A 34 -14.05 13.94 -2.62
CA ASP A 34 -14.02 15.31 -3.13
C ASP A 34 -13.31 16.29 -2.16
N TYR A 35 -12.57 15.80 -1.14
CA TYR A 35 -11.78 16.65 -0.24
C TYR A 35 -10.46 17.17 -0.85
N GLN A 36 -10.46 17.41 -2.16
CA GLN A 36 -9.46 18.25 -2.82
C GLN A 36 -10.16 19.30 -3.67
N GLY A 37 -10.35 20.49 -3.08
CA GLY A 37 -10.65 21.71 -3.83
C GLY A 37 -11.87 22.50 -3.35
N GLY A 38 -11.64 23.46 -2.45
CA GLY A 38 -12.45 24.68 -2.37
C GLY A 38 -12.92 25.13 -0.98
N ASP A 39 -13.06 24.19 -0.05
CA ASP A 39 -13.30 24.46 1.38
C ASP A 39 -12.06 23.97 2.15
N GLY A 40 -11.59 24.73 3.13
CA GLY A 40 -10.30 24.47 3.81
C GLY A 40 -10.20 23.06 4.40
N LEU A 41 -8.96 22.55 4.50
CA LEU A 41 -8.65 21.23 5.05
C LEU A 41 -9.35 20.99 6.40
N VAL A 42 -10.05 19.87 6.50
CA VAL A 42 -10.64 19.38 7.75
C VAL A 42 -9.79 18.21 8.22
N ILE A 43 -9.18 18.35 9.40
CA ILE A 43 -8.26 17.38 9.99
C ILE A 43 -9.05 16.45 10.90
N GLU A 44 -8.87 15.14 10.78
CA GLU A 44 -9.46 14.17 11.71
C GLU A 44 -8.65 14.09 13.01
N LEU A 45 -9.24 13.59 14.10
CA LEU A 45 -8.43 13.22 15.26
C LEU A 45 -7.65 11.92 14.94
N PRO A 46 -6.38 11.80 15.33
CA PRO A 46 -5.49 10.73 14.86
C PRO A 46 -5.68 9.41 15.63
N PHE A 47 -6.93 9.09 15.96
CA PHE A 47 -7.33 7.91 16.73
C PHE A 47 -8.53 7.24 16.06
N PRO A 48 -8.73 5.92 16.20
CA PRO A 48 -9.85 5.22 15.57
C PRO A 48 -11.21 5.82 15.96
N ALA A 49 -12.16 5.77 15.04
CA ALA A 49 -13.52 6.24 15.26
C ALA A 49 -14.12 5.70 16.58
N GLY A 50 -14.76 6.59 17.35
CA GLY A 50 -15.30 6.26 18.67
C GLY A 50 -14.31 6.36 19.83
N THR A 51 -13.03 6.61 19.56
CA THR A 51 -12.03 6.90 20.61
C THR A 51 -12.22 8.32 21.16
N GLU A 52 -12.32 8.46 22.48
CA GLU A 52 -12.43 9.74 23.19
C GLU A 52 -11.09 10.16 23.81
N LYS A 53 -10.71 11.42 23.61
CA LYS A 53 -9.46 12.01 24.15
C LYS A 53 -9.71 13.32 24.86
N LEU A 54 -9.10 13.49 26.02
CA LEU A 54 -9.14 14.75 26.75
C LEU A 54 -8.27 15.77 26.05
N CYS A 55 -8.80 16.96 25.74
CA CYS A 55 -7.93 18.06 25.31
C CYS A 55 -7.20 18.67 26.51
N THR A 56 -5.89 18.52 26.56
CA THR A 56 -5.05 18.98 27.68
C THR A 56 -4.53 20.39 27.46
N GLN A 57 -4.28 20.76 26.21
CA GLN A 57 -3.94 22.12 25.81
C GLN A 57 -4.55 22.45 24.45
N GLY A 58 -5.03 23.68 24.31
CA GLY A 58 -5.57 24.18 23.05
C GLY A 58 -4.79 25.39 22.54
N ALA A 59 -5.27 25.95 21.44
CA ALA A 59 -4.69 27.15 20.85
C ALA A 59 -4.54 28.29 21.87
N HIS A 60 -3.41 29.01 21.76
CA HIS A 60 -2.98 30.08 22.66
C HIS A 60 -2.76 29.65 24.12
N GLY A 61 -2.58 28.35 24.36
CA GLY A 61 -2.21 27.78 25.64
C GLY A 61 -0.94 28.42 26.22
N THR A 62 -0.94 28.68 27.53
CA THR A 62 0.16 29.41 28.18
C THR A 62 1.37 28.55 28.57
N HIS A 63 1.27 27.22 28.47
CA HIS A 63 2.35 26.29 28.81
C HIS A 63 3.35 26.19 27.65
N SER A 64 2.91 25.74 26.48
CA SER A 64 3.72 25.50 25.27
C SER A 64 3.13 26.19 24.03
N HIS A 65 1.82 26.41 23.92
CA HIS A 65 1.13 26.92 22.71
C HIS A 65 1.14 28.44 22.58
N SER A 66 2.31 29.06 22.81
CA SER A 66 2.46 30.52 22.84
C SER A 66 3.46 31.07 21.81
N THR A 67 4.18 30.18 21.11
CA THR A 67 5.23 30.54 20.15
C THR A 67 4.66 30.77 18.75
N THR A 68 5.51 30.89 17.72
CA THR A 68 5.04 30.91 16.33
C THR A 68 4.74 29.49 15.84
N ALA A 69 5.58 28.52 16.23
CA ALA A 69 5.46 27.14 15.79
C ALA A 69 4.34 26.37 16.51
N THR A 70 3.75 26.86 17.60
CA THR A 70 2.79 26.06 18.41
C THR A 70 1.47 26.76 18.72
N ARG A 71 1.22 27.96 18.16
CA ARG A 71 0.16 28.86 18.65
C ARG A 71 -1.24 28.28 18.55
N TYR A 72 -1.54 27.55 17.49
CA TYR A 72 -2.88 27.08 17.14
C TYR A 72 -3.05 25.58 17.31
N ASP A 73 -2.02 24.91 17.80
CA ASP A 73 -1.99 23.46 17.95
C ASP A 73 -2.83 23.02 19.15
N ILE A 74 -3.10 21.72 19.23
CA ILE A 74 -3.85 21.09 20.31
C ILE A 74 -3.09 19.86 20.84
N ASP A 75 -3.22 19.61 22.14
CA ASP A 75 -2.67 18.44 22.83
C ASP A 75 -3.82 17.55 23.29
N LEU A 76 -3.73 16.26 22.95
CA LEU A 76 -4.72 15.25 23.27
C LEU A 76 -4.10 14.19 24.18
N ASP A 77 -4.67 14.03 25.38
CA ASP A 77 -4.19 13.09 26.40
C ASP A 77 -4.24 11.65 25.90
N THR A 78 -3.18 10.90 26.15
CA THR A 78 -3.17 9.44 25.96
C THR A 78 -2.90 8.73 27.28
N ASP A 79 -3.34 7.48 27.38
CA ASP A 79 -3.14 6.70 28.59
C ASP A 79 -1.65 6.42 28.76
N ASN A 80 -1.04 6.99 29.79
CA ASN A 80 0.39 6.84 30.10
C ASN A 80 0.72 5.43 30.64
N SER A 81 -0.07 4.42 30.28
CA SER A 81 -0.02 3.05 30.81
C SER A 81 0.29 2.01 29.75
N VAL A 82 -0.03 2.28 28.49
CA VAL A 82 0.24 1.45 27.31
C VAL A 82 0.44 2.38 26.11
N ASP A 83 1.30 1.99 25.17
CA ASP A 83 1.43 2.71 23.91
C ASP A 83 0.12 2.54 23.11
N GLU A 84 -0.39 3.64 22.57
CA GLU A 84 -1.57 3.81 21.75
C GLU A 84 -1.22 4.13 20.30
N GLU A 85 -1.92 3.49 19.38
CA GLU A 85 -1.70 3.66 17.95
C GLU A 85 -2.17 5.04 17.48
N VAL A 86 -1.32 5.71 16.72
CA VAL A 86 -1.58 7.02 16.11
C VAL A 86 -1.70 6.84 14.61
N PHE A 87 -2.76 7.41 14.04
CA PHE A 87 -3.10 7.28 12.62
C PHE A 87 -3.02 8.63 11.91
N ALA A 88 -2.85 8.59 10.60
CA ALA A 88 -2.80 9.78 9.76
C ALA A 88 -4.13 10.53 9.84
N PRO A 89 -4.14 11.79 10.31
CA PRO A 89 -5.36 12.59 10.44
C PRO A 89 -5.79 13.26 9.11
N ALA A 90 -4.94 13.20 8.10
CA ALA A 90 -5.17 13.70 6.74
C ALA A 90 -4.30 12.90 5.76
N SER A 91 -4.69 12.90 4.49
CA SER A 91 -3.90 12.31 3.40
C SER A 91 -2.80 13.28 2.93
N GLY A 92 -1.71 12.75 2.37
CA GLY A 92 -0.61 13.56 1.83
C GLY A 92 0.71 12.80 1.80
N VAL A 93 1.82 13.54 1.63
CA VAL A 93 3.17 12.96 1.70
C VAL A 93 3.73 13.16 3.10
N ALA A 94 4.11 12.08 3.77
CA ALA A 94 4.57 12.10 5.15
C ALA A 94 6.11 12.19 5.23
N TYR A 95 6.60 13.23 5.88
CA TYR A 95 8.02 13.41 6.19
C TYR A 95 8.28 13.10 7.67
N VAL A 96 9.27 12.25 7.92
CA VAL A 96 9.54 11.65 9.23
C VAL A 96 10.76 12.30 9.86
N HIS A 97 10.57 12.91 11.04
CA HIS A 97 11.59 13.65 11.76
C HIS A 97 11.89 12.97 13.09
N MET A 98 13.06 12.32 13.19
CA MET A 98 13.49 11.56 14.38
C MET A 98 14.84 12.02 14.95
N GLU A 99 15.33 13.17 14.53
CA GLU A 99 16.66 13.69 14.86
C GLU A 99 16.79 14.18 16.33
N SER A 100 15.68 14.47 17.00
CA SER A 100 15.69 15.05 18.35
C SER A 100 14.65 14.41 19.28
N ALA A 101 15.06 13.44 20.09
CA ALA A 101 14.18 12.83 21.10
C ALA A 101 13.92 13.69 22.34
N THR A 102 14.64 14.81 22.56
CA THR A 102 14.67 15.53 23.86
C THR A 102 14.35 17.03 23.79
N SER A 103 14.05 17.55 22.61
CA SER A 103 13.73 18.97 22.39
C SER A 103 12.71 19.12 21.27
N GLY A 104 12.08 20.30 21.22
CA GLY A 104 11.10 20.65 20.18
C GLY A 104 9.92 19.69 20.20
N PHE A 105 9.48 19.32 19.00
CA PHE A 105 8.38 18.39 18.75
C PHE A 105 8.72 16.92 19.00
N GLY A 106 9.99 16.58 19.28
CA GLY A 106 10.36 15.19 19.47
C GLY A 106 10.40 14.44 18.14
N TYR A 107 10.05 13.16 18.17
CA TYR A 107 9.75 12.42 16.96
C TYR A 107 8.39 12.87 16.45
N HIS A 108 8.33 13.25 15.19
CA HIS A 108 7.13 13.81 14.59
C HIS A 108 7.05 13.49 13.10
N VAL A 109 5.84 13.60 12.58
CA VAL A 109 5.52 13.43 11.17
C VAL A 109 4.84 14.71 10.67
N ASN A 110 5.34 15.23 9.54
CA ASN A 110 4.72 16.32 8.80
C ASN A 110 4.06 15.74 7.55
N ILE A 111 2.73 15.81 7.47
CA ILE A 111 1.98 15.35 6.29
C ILE A 111 1.73 16.53 5.37
N ASP A 112 2.53 16.64 4.31
CA ASP A 112 2.45 17.69 3.30
C ASP A 112 1.13 17.61 2.51
N GLN A 113 0.45 18.75 2.41
CA GLN A 113 -0.82 18.91 1.71
C GLN A 113 -0.63 19.43 0.27
N GLY A 114 0.62 19.72 -0.13
CA GLY A 114 0.97 20.17 -1.48
C GLY A 114 0.69 21.65 -1.76
N ASP A 115 0.19 22.41 -0.78
CA ASP A 115 -0.11 23.84 -0.90
C ASP A 115 0.78 24.75 -0.03
N GLY A 116 1.89 24.20 0.47
CA GLY A 116 2.78 24.86 1.42
C GLY A 116 2.30 24.79 2.86
N THR A 117 1.28 23.97 3.14
CA THR A 117 0.87 23.59 4.48
C THR A 117 1.11 22.11 4.76
N TYR A 118 1.27 21.76 6.03
CA TYR A 118 1.38 20.38 6.47
C TYR A 118 0.67 20.15 7.79
N VAL A 119 0.15 18.94 7.98
CA VAL A 119 -0.41 18.50 9.26
C VAL A 119 0.72 17.90 10.10
N LEU A 120 0.92 18.46 11.29
CA LEU A 120 1.93 18.01 12.25
C LEU A 120 1.31 17.02 13.23
N ILE A 121 1.98 15.88 13.43
CA ILE A 121 1.73 14.93 14.51
C ILE A 121 3.05 14.73 15.26
N ALA A 122 3.08 15.06 16.56
CA ALA A 122 4.33 15.14 17.33
C ALA A 122 4.28 14.37 18.65
N HIS A 123 5.46 14.30 19.28
CA HIS A 123 5.75 13.58 20.52
C HIS A 123 5.68 12.05 20.42
N LEU A 124 5.74 11.48 19.21
CA LEU A 124 5.67 10.04 18.97
C LEU A 124 6.77 9.27 19.72
N ALA A 125 6.47 8.07 20.20
CA ALA A 125 7.49 7.15 20.74
C ALA A 125 8.20 6.39 19.63
N ASP A 126 7.48 6.05 18.57
CA ASP A 126 7.95 5.28 17.42
C ASP A 126 7.18 5.68 16.15
N VAL A 127 7.79 5.48 14.99
CA VAL A 127 7.21 5.80 13.67
C VAL A 127 7.39 4.58 12.75
N PHE A 128 6.30 4.15 12.11
CA PHE A 128 6.25 2.91 11.33
C PHE A 128 6.30 3.10 9.81
N ILE A 129 6.10 4.34 9.36
CA ILE A 129 6.22 4.73 7.95
C ILE A 129 7.65 5.18 7.62
N ALA A 130 8.02 5.13 6.35
CA ALA A 130 9.26 5.71 5.87
C ALA A 130 9.10 7.21 5.56
N ASP A 131 10.24 7.90 5.52
CA ASP A 131 10.29 9.29 5.09
C ASP A 131 9.94 9.42 3.60
N GLY A 132 9.00 10.31 3.28
CA GLY A 132 8.49 10.53 1.93
C GLY A 132 7.35 9.59 1.50
N ASP A 133 6.84 8.74 2.41
CA ASP A 133 5.72 7.85 2.09
C ASP A 133 4.42 8.63 1.82
N GLU A 134 3.68 8.21 0.81
CA GLU A 134 2.29 8.67 0.64
C GLU A 134 1.38 7.96 1.66
N VAL A 135 0.60 8.74 2.39
CA VAL A 135 -0.35 8.24 3.39
C VAL A 135 -1.75 8.76 3.08
N THR A 136 -2.75 7.99 3.48
CA THR A 136 -4.15 8.44 3.48
C THR A 136 -4.63 8.61 4.92
N ALA A 137 -5.65 9.44 5.13
CA ALA A 137 -6.33 9.48 6.43
C ALA A 137 -6.71 8.06 6.88
N GLY A 138 -6.31 7.70 8.10
CA GLY A 138 -6.49 6.36 8.67
C GLY A 138 -5.31 5.40 8.50
N SER A 139 -4.26 5.77 7.77
CA SER A 139 -3.00 5.01 7.72
C SER A 139 -2.33 4.98 9.10
N LEU A 140 -1.83 3.83 9.54
CA LEU A 140 -1.12 3.68 10.82
C LEU A 140 0.26 4.34 10.73
N LEU A 141 0.51 5.35 11.57
CA LEU A 141 1.77 6.12 11.56
C LEU A 141 2.79 5.64 12.57
N GLY A 142 2.36 5.26 13.78
CA GLY A 142 3.28 5.04 14.89
C GLY A 142 2.59 4.85 16.22
N TYR A 143 3.39 4.92 17.28
CA TYR A 143 2.91 5.04 18.65
C TYR A 143 3.07 6.47 19.14
N GLU A 144 2.09 6.96 19.89
CA GLU A 144 2.22 8.17 20.66
C GLU A 144 3.34 8.06 21.70
N GLY A 145 3.69 9.17 22.33
CA GLY A 145 4.66 9.10 23.41
C GLY A 145 4.96 10.44 24.04
N LYS A 146 6.20 10.57 24.46
CA LYS A 146 6.72 11.72 25.20
C LYS A 146 8.13 12.09 24.77
N THR A 147 8.41 12.00 23.47
CA THR A 147 9.66 12.55 22.93
C THR A 147 9.56 14.07 22.82
N GLY A 148 10.68 14.76 22.76
CA GLY A 148 10.71 16.22 22.66
C GLY A 148 10.42 16.92 23.99
N ASN A 149 9.80 18.10 23.92
CA ASN A 149 9.45 18.90 25.09
C ASN A 149 8.05 18.53 25.65
N ALA A 150 7.90 17.29 26.10
CA ALA A 150 6.65 16.72 26.60
C ALA A 150 6.74 16.38 28.11
N THR A 151 5.65 16.63 28.87
CA THR A 151 5.58 16.35 30.32
C THR A 151 4.94 15.00 30.65
N GLY A 152 4.18 14.42 29.73
CA GLY A 152 3.50 13.12 29.79
C GLY A 152 3.25 12.61 28.37
N ASP A 153 2.76 11.38 28.24
CA ASP A 153 2.38 10.81 26.96
C ASP A 153 1.12 11.53 26.46
N HIS A 154 1.18 12.03 25.23
CA HIS A 154 0.07 12.71 24.55
C HIS A 154 0.38 12.84 23.05
N VAL A 155 -0.63 13.19 22.26
CA VAL A 155 -0.46 13.57 20.85
C VAL A 155 -0.59 15.09 20.72
N HIS A 156 0.45 15.73 20.18
CA HIS A 156 0.43 17.13 19.75
C HIS A 156 0.07 17.19 18.27
N LEU A 157 -0.95 17.97 17.92
CA LEU A 157 -1.54 18.04 16.57
C LEU A 157 -1.73 19.50 16.13
N GLY A 158 -1.40 19.80 14.87
CA GLY A 158 -1.55 21.15 14.33
C GLY A 158 -1.54 21.22 12.79
N LEU A 159 -2.01 22.34 12.25
CA LEU A 159 -1.79 22.73 10.86
C LEU A 159 -0.73 23.82 10.81
N HIS A 160 0.26 23.65 9.93
CA HIS A 160 1.41 24.54 9.85
C HIS A 160 1.60 25.02 8.41
N GLU A 161 2.07 26.25 8.24
CA GLU A 161 2.65 26.76 6.99
C GLU A 161 4.18 26.59 7.02
N GLY A 162 4.77 26.07 5.95
CA GLY A 162 6.20 25.87 5.85
C GLY A 162 6.60 24.77 4.86
N ASP A 163 7.87 24.38 4.90
CA ASP A 163 8.38 23.22 4.17
C ASP A 163 8.23 21.98 5.07
N ALA A 164 7.45 21.00 4.65
CA ALA A 164 7.19 19.78 5.42
C ALA A 164 8.44 18.91 5.60
N GLN A 165 9.43 19.04 4.71
CA GLN A 165 10.74 18.38 4.79
C GLN A 165 11.66 18.97 5.85
N GLU A 166 11.32 20.14 6.39
CA GLU A 166 12.03 20.74 7.51
C GLU A 166 11.35 20.35 8.82
N THR A 167 12.12 20.33 9.90
CA THR A 167 11.58 20.11 11.25
C THR A 167 10.49 21.14 11.56
N ALA A 168 9.43 20.72 12.24
CA ALA A 168 8.28 21.59 12.49
C ALA A 168 8.60 22.82 13.35
N ASP A 169 9.76 22.84 14.04
CA ASP A 169 10.29 24.04 14.72
C ASP A 169 10.52 25.23 13.75
N ASN A 170 10.71 24.96 12.46
CA ASN A 170 10.89 25.97 11.41
C ASN A 170 9.56 26.45 10.79
N GLY A 171 8.45 25.76 11.08
CA GLY A 171 7.12 26.09 10.58
C GLY A 171 6.41 27.18 11.36
N THR A 172 5.26 27.61 10.82
CA THR A 172 4.33 28.49 11.51
C THR A 172 3.01 27.77 11.71
N SER A 173 2.65 27.51 12.97
CA SER A 173 1.32 27.01 13.32
C SER A 173 0.26 28.04 12.93
N ILE A 174 -0.80 27.58 12.26
CA ILE A 174 -1.92 28.36 11.75
C ILE A 174 -3.26 27.78 12.24
N PRO A 175 -4.37 28.56 12.22
CA PRO A 175 -5.67 28.04 12.59
C PRO A 175 -6.05 26.79 11.77
N ALA A 176 -6.53 25.77 12.47
CA ALA A 176 -6.97 24.51 11.87
C ALA A 176 -8.44 24.26 12.19
N THR A 177 -9.10 23.45 11.36
CA THR A 177 -10.45 22.94 11.60
C THR A 177 -10.39 21.43 11.74
N TYR A 178 -10.96 20.90 12.82
CA TYR A 178 -10.95 19.47 13.13
C TYR A 178 -12.35 18.86 13.05
N ARG A 179 -12.47 17.62 12.59
CA ARG A 179 -13.71 16.83 12.71
C ARG A 179 -13.67 16.03 14.01
N ALA A 180 -14.59 16.35 14.92
CA ALA A 180 -14.66 15.74 16.26
C ALA A 180 -16.06 15.95 16.88
N ALA A 181 -16.40 15.15 17.89
CA ALA A 181 -17.55 15.42 18.76
C ALA A 181 -17.10 15.81 20.17
N ASN A 182 -17.52 16.99 20.63
CA ASN A 182 -17.35 17.38 22.03
C ASN A 182 -18.35 16.63 22.91
N GLN A 183 -17.86 15.74 23.77
CA GLN A 183 -18.68 14.91 24.65
C GLN A 183 -19.37 15.71 25.78
N SER A 184 -18.89 16.93 26.08
CA SER A 184 -19.46 17.79 27.12
C SER A 184 -20.71 18.55 26.67
N ASP A 185 -20.87 18.83 25.36
CA ASP A 185 -21.98 19.62 24.84
C ASP A 185 -23.05 18.80 24.09
N GLY A 186 -22.74 17.56 23.72
CA GLY A 186 -23.66 16.62 23.08
C GLY A 186 -24.08 17.01 21.67
N THR A 187 -23.26 17.81 20.97
CA THR A 187 -23.52 18.26 19.60
C THR A 187 -23.32 17.16 18.55
N GLY A 188 -22.65 16.05 18.90
CA GLY A 188 -22.29 14.99 17.96
C GLY A 188 -21.14 15.43 17.04
N MET A 189 -20.83 14.63 16.01
CA MET A 189 -19.72 14.93 15.10
C MET A 189 -19.97 16.21 14.32
N THR A 190 -19.00 17.13 14.39
CA THR A 190 -19.03 18.45 13.74
C THR A 190 -17.60 18.89 13.41
N THR A 191 -17.47 19.98 12.67
CA THR A 191 -16.20 20.69 12.55
C THR A 191 -16.00 21.68 13.71
N ILE A 192 -14.80 21.72 14.26
CA ILE A 192 -14.40 22.54 15.41
C ILE A 192 -13.09 23.24 15.08
N ASP A 193 -13.08 24.57 15.11
CA ASP A 193 -11.84 25.33 14.94
C ASP A 193 -10.91 25.11 16.14
N SER A 194 -9.60 25.09 15.93
CA SER A 194 -8.60 24.85 16.97
C SER A 194 -8.71 25.79 18.18
N GLU A 195 -9.13 27.04 17.95
CA GLU A 195 -9.39 28.04 18.99
C GLU A 195 -10.66 27.78 19.81
N SER A 196 -11.54 26.90 19.34
CA SER A 196 -12.80 26.55 19.99
C SER A 196 -12.71 25.29 20.87
N PHE A 197 -11.57 24.59 20.84
CA PHE A 197 -11.34 23.48 21.76
C PHE A 197 -11.28 23.98 23.21
N SER A 198 -12.04 23.31 24.08
CA SER A 198 -12.08 23.55 25.52
C SER A 198 -11.06 22.63 26.16
N CYS A 199 -9.87 23.15 26.44
CA CYS A 199 -8.74 22.36 26.93
C CYS A 199 -8.28 22.83 28.31
N GLY A 200 -7.57 21.95 29.02
CA GLY A 200 -6.88 22.30 30.25
C GLY A 200 -6.71 21.12 31.20
N ILE A 201 -5.76 21.24 32.12
CA ILE A 201 -5.54 20.25 33.19
C ILE A 201 -5.60 20.96 34.54
N ARG A 202 -6.59 20.63 35.40
CA ARG A 202 -6.69 21.26 36.74
C ARG A 202 -5.46 21.08 37.59
N SER A 203 -4.80 19.93 37.49
CA SER A 203 -3.56 19.67 38.24
C SER A 203 -2.39 20.56 37.81
N GLU A 204 -2.46 21.16 36.62
CA GLU A 204 -1.44 22.09 36.10
C GLU A 204 -1.80 23.57 36.29
N GLY A 205 -2.91 23.84 36.98
CA GLY A 205 -3.31 25.19 37.37
C GLY A 205 -4.48 25.76 36.59
N ASP A 206 -5.08 24.99 35.68
CA ASP A 206 -6.29 25.40 34.99
C ASP A 206 -7.51 25.42 35.92
N PRO A 207 -8.45 26.35 35.68
CA PRO A 207 -9.65 26.45 36.51
C PRO A 207 -10.56 25.23 36.37
N GLN A 208 -10.52 24.54 35.22
CA GLN A 208 -11.30 23.35 34.90
C GLN A 208 -10.46 22.38 34.06
N ASP A 209 -10.84 21.10 34.04
CA ASP A 209 -10.25 20.15 33.10
C ASP A 209 -10.89 20.43 31.73
N GLY A 210 -10.19 20.11 30.65
CA GLY A 210 -10.70 20.18 29.29
C GLY A 210 -11.89 19.26 29.05
N ASP A 211 -12.48 19.40 27.88
CA ASP A 211 -13.50 18.50 27.37
C ASP A 211 -12.87 17.28 26.68
N PHE A 212 -13.64 16.20 26.63
CA PHE A 212 -13.30 15.02 25.83
C PHE A 212 -13.85 15.17 24.41
N TYR A 213 -13.05 14.75 23.44
CA TYR A 213 -13.37 14.80 22.02
C TYR A 213 -13.30 13.39 21.42
N GLU A 214 -14.36 12.99 20.74
CA GLU A 214 -14.45 11.70 20.03
C GLU A 214 -14.00 11.86 18.57
N SER A 215 -13.21 10.90 18.08
CA SER A 215 -12.74 10.80 16.70
C SER A 215 -13.77 10.17 15.76
N ASP A 216 -13.73 10.51 14.45
CA ASP A 216 -14.45 9.83 13.36
C ASP A 216 -13.54 9.05 12.41
N LEU A 217 -12.25 8.94 12.72
CA LEU A 217 -11.28 8.42 11.77
C LEU A 217 -11.53 6.93 11.50
N ASP A 218 -12.06 6.63 10.33
CA ASP A 218 -12.13 5.27 9.82
C ASP A 218 -10.69 4.80 9.53
N ILE A 219 -10.35 3.61 10.04
CA ILE A 219 -9.05 2.96 9.86
C ILE A 219 -9.25 1.64 9.13
N ASN A 220 -8.18 1.06 8.60
CA ASN A 220 -8.25 -0.30 8.11
C ASN A 220 -8.56 -1.28 9.26
N LEU A 221 -9.58 -2.11 9.08
CA LEU A 221 -10.03 -3.10 10.05
C LEU A 221 -10.11 -4.51 9.45
N TRP A 222 -9.83 -4.67 8.15
CA TRP A 222 -9.92 -5.96 7.49
C TRP A 222 -9.10 -6.07 6.20
N ARG A 223 -8.65 -7.29 5.96
CA ARG A 223 -7.87 -7.77 4.83
C ARG A 223 -8.39 -9.14 4.35
N PRO A 224 -8.30 -9.41 3.03
CA PRO A 224 -8.65 -10.72 2.47
C PRO A 224 -7.68 -11.84 2.89
N ASP A 225 -8.09 -13.08 2.60
CA ASP A 225 -7.30 -14.28 2.88
C ASP A 225 -5.94 -14.27 2.18
N GLY A 226 -4.96 -14.92 2.81
CA GLY A 226 -3.56 -14.97 2.38
C GLY A 226 -2.72 -13.75 2.76
N ALA A 227 -3.34 -12.71 3.36
CA ALA A 227 -2.59 -11.58 3.91
C ALA A 227 -1.62 -12.04 5.00
N LEU A 228 -0.37 -11.62 4.90
CA LEU A 228 0.64 -11.79 5.93
C LEU A 228 0.70 -10.54 6.79
N VAL A 229 0.49 -10.69 8.10
CA VAL A 229 0.36 -9.54 9.00
C VAL A 229 1.16 -9.72 10.29
N LYS A 230 1.52 -8.59 10.90
CA LYS A 230 2.07 -8.52 12.26
C LYS A 230 1.68 -7.22 12.94
N THR A 231 1.70 -7.21 14.26
CA THR A 231 1.60 -5.98 15.06
C THR A 231 3.01 -5.42 15.38
N PRO A 232 3.14 -4.13 15.71
CA PRO A 232 4.44 -3.54 16.03
C PRO A 232 5.05 -4.08 17.33
N ASP A 233 4.21 -4.41 18.32
CA ASP A 233 4.61 -4.85 19.66
C ASP A 233 5.08 -6.33 19.74
N ASN A 234 4.96 -7.08 18.65
CA ASN A 234 5.26 -8.51 18.62
C ASN A 234 6.00 -8.96 17.34
N ALA A 235 6.86 -9.95 17.48
CA ALA A 235 7.60 -10.58 16.37
C ALA A 235 6.81 -11.68 15.65
N ARG A 236 5.60 -12.02 16.11
CA ARG A 236 4.75 -13.03 15.46
C ARG A 236 4.26 -12.54 14.11
N VAL A 237 4.39 -13.39 13.10
CA VAL A 237 3.77 -13.22 11.78
C VAL A 237 2.61 -14.18 11.66
N TYR A 238 1.48 -13.66 11.22
CA TYR A 238 0.25 -14.40 11.00
C TYR A 238 -0.06 -14.43 9.51
N VAL A 239 -0.59 -15.54 9.02
CA VAL A 239 -1.39 -15.55 7.79
C VAL A 239 -2.85 -15.46 8.17
N LEU A 240 -3.61 -14.66 7.43
CA LEU A 240 -5.06 -14.53 7.58
C LEU A 240 -5.75 -15.52 6.66
N GLU A 241 -6.58 -16.40 7.20
CA GLU A 241 -7.36 -17.38 6.44
C GLU A 241 -8.72 -17.57 7.11
N ASP A 242 -9.81 -17.55 6.35
CA ASP A 242 -11.18 -17.78 6.82
C ASP A 242 -11.61 -16.86 7.99
N GLY A 243 -11.07 -15.62 8.01
CA GLY A 243 -11.31 -14.66 9.09
C GLY A 243 -10.62 -15.00 10.42
N GLU A 244 -9.68 -15.94 10.41
CA GLU A 244 -8.83 -16.33 11.54
C GLU A 244 -7.37 -15.93 11.30
N THR A 245 -6.66 -15.66 12.39
CA THR A 245 -5.21 -15.46 12.41
C THR A 245 -4.52 -16.78 12.70
N HIS A 246 -3.58 -17.17 11.83
CA HIS A 246 -2.78 -18.38 12.00
C HIS A 246 -1.32 -18.01 12.20
N TRP A 247 -0.83 -18.17 13.44
CA TRP A 247 0.56 -17.84 13.75
C TRP A 247 1.52 -18.83 13.07
N ILE A 248 2.47 -18.31 12.31
CA ILE A 248 3.57 -19.10 11.75
C ILE A 248 4.65 -19.21 12.83
N GLU A 249 4.79 -20.40 13.43
CA GLU A 249 5.54 -20.58 14.69
C GLU A 249 7.01 -20.13 14.61
N ASN A 250 7.63 -20.26 13.43
CA ASN A 250 9.05 -19.97 13.26
C ASN A 250 9.42 -19.69 11.79
N GLU A 251 10.60 -19.11 11.62
CA GLU A 251 11.20 -18.74 10.33
C GLU A 251 11.36 -19.93 9.36
N SER A 252 11.71 -21.12 9.86
CA SER A 252 11.84 -22.30 8.98
C SER A 252 10.49 -22.70 8.37
N THR A 253 9.41 -22.58 9.12
CA THR A 253 8.05 -22.81 8.62
C THR A 253 7.66 -21.73 7.62
N PHE A 254 7.97 -20.46 7.91
CA PHE A 254 7.73 -19.32 7.01
C PHE A 254 8.40 -19.53 5.63
N TRP A 255 9.70 -19.84 5.62
CA TRP A 255 10.43 -20.12 4.38
C TRP A 255 9.99 -21.42 3.69
N GLY A 256 9.61 -22.44 4.47
CA GLY A 256 9.08 -23.70 3.95
C GLY A 256 7.75 -23.51 3.20
N LEU A 257 6.94 -22.56 3.66
CA LEU A 257 5.72 -22.10 3.00
C LEU A 257 5.98 -21.13 1.84
N LYS A 258 7.23 -20.81 1.53
CA LYS A 258 7.62 -19.87 0.45
C LYS A 258 6.98 -18.49 0.59
N TYR A 259 6.77 -18.05 1.83
CA TYR A 259 6.42 -16.66 2.11
C TYR A 259 7.66 -15.76 2.05
N ASP A 260 7.41 -14.46 1.90
CA ASP A 260 8.44 -13.42 1.84
C ASP A 260 8.12 -12.32 2.87
N PHE A 261 9.14 -11.87 3.60
CA PHE A 261 8.98 -10.83 4.63
C PHE A 261 8.59 -9.48 4.01
N ASP A 262 8.94 -9.22 2.75
CA ASP A 262 8.54 -8.00 2.04
C ASP A 262 7.03 -7.94 1.78
N GLN A 263 6.32 -9.06 1.95
CA GLN A 263 4.86 -9.15 1.86
C GLN A 263 4.16 -8.98 3.21
N VAL A 264 4.90 -8.95 4.32
CA VAL A 264 4.34 -8.84 5.66
C VAL A 264 3.93 -7.40 5.93
N THR A 265 2.65 -7.20 6.17
CA THR A 265 2.08 -5.87 6.44
C THR A 265 1.97 -5.63 7.94
N LEU A 266 2.34 -4.43 8.38
CA LEU A 266 2.11 -3.99 9.75
C LEU A 266 0.63 -3.59 9.92
N ILE A 267 -0.02 -4.12 10.95
CA ILE A 267 -1.43 -3.84 11.26
C ILE A 267 -1.60 -3.35 12.69
N GLY A 268 -2.68 -2.61 12.92
CA GLY A 268 -3.06 -2.14 14.24
C GLY A 268 -3.71 -3.23 15.11
N SER A 269 -3.75 -2.98 16.41
CA SER A 269 -4.39 -3.82 17.41
C SER A 269 -5.91 -3.95 17.21
N ALA A 270 -6.56 -2.87 16.75
CA ALA A 270 -7.99 -2.86 16.44
C ALA A 270 -8.31 -3.75 15.23
N GLU A 271 -7.47 -3.72 14.20
CA GLU A 271 -7.57 -4.60 13.03
C GLU A 271 -7.36 -6.06 13.44
N LEU A 272 -6.30 -6.37 14.20
CA LEU A 272 -6.04 -7.73 14.67
C LEU A 272 -7.23 -8.28 15.48
N ALA A 273 -7.91 -7.45 16.27
CA ALA A 273 -9.06 -7.82 17.08
C ALA A 273 -10.32 -8.16 16.26
N CYS A 274 -10.38 -7.80 14.97
CA CYS A 274 -11.47 -8.21 14.07
C CYS A 274 -11.39 -9.70 13.68
N TYR A 275 -10.24 -10.36 13.89
CA TYR A 275 -10.00 -11.75 13.49
C TYR A 275 -10.18 -12.75 14.63
N GLY A 276 -10.61 -13.96 14.29
CA GLY A 276 -10.53 -15.12 15.16
C GLY A 276 -9.09 -15.59 15.39
N GLU A 277 -8.89 -16.45 16.38
CA GLU A 277 -7.60 -17.14 16.59
C GLU A 277 -7.72 -18.56 16.02
N GLY A 278 -6.99 -18.81 14.93
CA GLY A 278 -6.92 -20.09 14.25
C GLY A 278 -5.85 -21.00 14.86
N ALA A 279 -5.68 -22.20 14.28
CA ALA A 279 -4.61 -23.09 14.69
C ALA A 279 -3.23 -22.59 14.20
N ASP A 280 -2.25 -22.56 15.10
CA ASP A 280 -0.86 -22.25 14.77
C ASP A 280 -0.32 -23.18 13.67
N ILE A 281 0.48 -22.62 12.75
CA ILE A 281 1.14 -23.35 11.67
C ILE A 281 2.56 -23.68 12.13
N ALA A 282 2.80 -24.98 12.30
CA ALA A 282 4.05 -25.54 12.79
C ALA A 282 4.61 -26.59 11.83
N GLY A 283 5.92 -26.86 11.92
CA GLY A 283 6.57 -27.96 11.19
C GLY A 283 7.37 -27.55 9.97
N GLU A 284 7.90 -28.56 9.26
CA GLU A 284 8.67 -28.39 8.02
C GLU A 284 7.67 -28.41 6.86
N ALA A 285 6.90 -27.33 6.72
CA ALA A 285 6.04 -27.13 5.57
C ALA A 285 6.88 -27.17 4.28
N LEU A 286 6.38 -27.88 3.28
CA LEU A 286 6.97 -27.94 1.95
C LEU A 286 5.99 -27.31 0.96
N VAL A 287 6.48 -26.33 0.19
CA VAL A 287 5.86 -25.90 -1.07
C VAL A 287 6.88 -26.17 -2.18
N ASP A 288 6.47 -26.98 -3.16
CA ASP A 288 7.29 -27.39 -4.30
C ASP A 288 6.39 -27.70 -5.51
N ALA A 289 6.98 -27.96 -6.66
CA ALA A 289 6.27 -28.39 -7.85
C ALA A 289 6.95 -29.58 -8.52
N ALA A 290 6.17 -30.36 -9.26
CA ALA A 290 6.69 -31.50 -10.01
C ALA A 290 5.79 -31.86 -11.18
N PHE A 291 6.43 -32.31 -12.26
CA PHE A 291 5.74 -33.00 -13.35
C PHE A 291 5.57 -34.48 -13.02
N ASP A 292 4.46 -35.06 -13.47
CA ASP A 292 4.31 -36.50 -13.52
C ASP A 292 4.75 -37.10 -14.88
N THR A 293 4.64 -38.42 -15.03
CA THR A 293 5.08 -39.07 -16.28
C THR A 293 4.16 -38.85 -17.48
N GLU A 294 3.01 -38.21 -17.27
CA GLU A 294 2.07 -37.78 -18.31
C GLU A 294 2.21 -36.28 -18.62
N GLU A 295 3.26 -35.61 -18.10
CA GLU A 295 3.53 -34.18 -18.24
C GLU A 295 2.45 -33.28 -17.60
N GLU A 296 1.69 -33.82 -16.62
CA GLU A 296 0.78 -33.01 -15.78
C GLU A 296 1.60 -32.34 -14.66
N LEU A 297 1.46 -31.02 -14.53
CA LEU A 297 2.12 -30.23 -13.49
C LEU A 297 1.32 -30.26 -12.18
N TRP A 298 2.02 -30.53 -11.08
CA TRP A 298 1.46 -30.58 -9.75
C TRP A 298 2.17 -29.62 -8.81
N LEU A 299 1.40 -28.80 -8.09
CA LEU A 299 1.86 -28.09 -6.89
C LEU A 299 1.76 -29.04 -5.70
N ILE A 300 2.77 -29.07 -4.85
CA ILE A 300 2.89 -29.94 -3.67
C ILE A 300 2.97 -29.04 -2.45
N VAL A 301 2.03 -29.20 -1.51
CA VAL A 301 1.89 -28.33 -0.34
C VAL A 301 1.72 -29.14 0.95
N GLY A 302 2.42 -28.71 2.00
CA GLY A 302 2.23 -29.16 3.38
C GLY A 302 3.41 -29.97 3.94
N ASP A 303 3.39 -30.18 5.26
CA ASP A 303 4.42 -30.95 5.96
C ASP A 303 4.29 -32.45 5.65
N ALA A 304 5.40 -33.13 5.36
CA ALA A 304 5.43 -34.56 5.03
C ALA A 304 4.80 -35.45 6.13
N SER A 305 4.79 -35.00 7.38
CA SER A 305 4.19 -35.67 8.53
C SER A 305 2.70 -35.39 8.74
N ASP A 306 2.16 -34.36 8.09
CA ASP A 306 0.77 -33.94 8.21
C ASP A 306 -0.16 -34.80 7.33
N SER A 307 -1.33 -35.21 7.85
CA SER A 307 -2.33 -35.92 7.06
C SER A 307 -3.01 -35.05 6.01
N ASP A 308 -2.98 -33.73 6.20
CA ASP A 308 -3.73 -32.77 5.39
C ASP A 308 -2.88 -32.20 4.24
N ARG A 309 -1.61 -32.62 4.14
CA ARG A 309 -0.73 -32.33 3.00
C ARG A 309 -1.34 -32.82 1.68
N TYR A 310 -1.23 -32.01 0.65
CA TYR A 310 -1.90 -32.26 -0.62
C TYR A 310 -1.03 -31.91 -1.81
N ARG A 311 -1.46 -32.39 -2.97
CA ARG A 311 -0.97 -31.93 -4.27
C ARG A 311 -2.14 -31.48 -5.12
N ALA A 312 -2.01 -30.38 -5.82
CA ALA A 312 -3.05 -29.80 -6.67
C ALA A 312 -2.54 -29.69 -8.11
N ARG A 313 -3.45 -29.86 -9.07
CA ARG A 313 -3.10 -29.74 -10.49
C ARG A 313 -2.91 -28.28 -10.85
N VAL A 314 -1.86 -27.96 -11.59
CA VAL A 314 -1.66 -26.63 -12.17
C VAL A 314 -2.12 -26.68 -13.62
N ARG A 315 -2.84 -25.66 -14.08
CA ARG A 315 -3.19 -25.57 -15.51
C ARG A 315 -1.93 -25.26 -16.31
N GLY A 316 -1.88 -25.67 -17.57
CA GLY A 316 -0.78 -25.28 -18.45
C GLY A 316 -0.78 -23.80 -18.85
N ILE A 317 -1.92 -23.11 -18.74
CA ILE A 317 -2.03 -21.67 -18.98
C ILE A 317 -1.63 -20.91 -17.71
N GLY A 318 -0.79 -19.88 -17.85
CA GLY A 318 -0.32 -19.04 -16.74
C GLY A 318 0.44 -19.80 -15.65
N TRP A 319 1.01 -20.97 -15.95
CA TRP A 319 1.59 -21.83 -14.94
C TRP A 319 2.83 -21.22 -14.28
N GLU A 320 3.61 -20.45 -15.05
CA GLU A 320 4.79 -19.71 -14.56
C GLU A 320 4.36 -18.66 -13.53
N ASP A 321 3.29 -17.90 -13.82
CA ASP A 321 2.70 -16.93 -12.89
C ASP A 321 2.15 -17.59 -11.62
N VAL A 322 1.51 -18.75 -11.78
CA VAL A 322 1.09 -19.56 -10.65
C VAL A 322 2.31 -19.96 -9.81
N MET A 323 3.37 -20.53 -10.39
CA MET A 323 4.57 -20.87 -9.62
C MET A 323 5.18 -19.66 -8.92
N ALA A 324 5.31 -18.52 -9.62
CA ALA A 324 5.84 -17.28 -9.07
C ALA A 324 5.02 -16.77 -7.87
N SER A 325 3.68 -16.78 -7.96
CA SER A 325 2.81 -16.39 -6.84
C SER A 325 2.93 -17.30 -5.61
N TRP A 326 3.37 -18.55 -5.82
CA TRP A 326 3.65 -19.51 -4.75
C TRP A 326 5.11 -19.45 -4.26
N GLY A 327 5.90 -18.46 -4.71
CA GLY A 327 7.30 -18.27 -4.34
C GLY A 327 8.23 -19.34 -4.93
N LEU A 328 7.84 -19.95 -6.05
CA LEU A 328 8.61 -20.94 -6.78
C LEU A 328 9.18 -20.32 -8.06
N ASP A 329 10.51 -20.34 -8.17
CA ASP A 329 11.27 -19.82 -9.31
C ASP A 329 11.37 -20.90 -10.39
N TYR A 330 10.27 -21.16 -11.09
CA TYR A 330 10.18 -22.12 -12.18
C TYR A 330 9.61 -21.46 -13.43
N ASP A 331 10.23 -21.74 -14.57
CA ASP A 331 9.84 -21.25 -15.89
C ASP A 331 10.17 -22.30 -16.96
N SER A 332 9.87 -22.01 -18.23
CA SER A 332 10.20 -22.89 -19.37
C SER A 332 11.71 -23.17 -19.55
N GLY A 333 12.60 -22.37 -18.95
CA GLY A 333 14.04 -22.58 -18.89
C GLY A 333 14.52 -23.35 -17.66
N ASN A 334 13.74 -23.36 -16.59
CA ASN A 334 13.98 -24.01 -15.31
C ASN A 334 12.71 -24.76 -14.85
N GLU A 335 12.40 -25.86 -15.54
CA GLU A 335 11.20 -26.64 -15.25
C GLU A 335 11.35 -27.48 -13.96
N PRO A 336 10.24 -27.74 -13.24
CA PRO A 336 10.22 -28.69 -12.13
C PRO A 336 10.67 -30.10 -12.51
N ASP A 337 11.21 -30.82 -11.53
CA ASP A 337 11.62 -32.22 -11.72
C ASP A 337 10.42 -33.13 -12.07
N THR A 338 10.66 -34.14 -12.92
CA THR A 338 9.66 -35.16 -13.27
C THR A 338 9.75 -36.39 -12.39
N TYR A 339 8.62 -36.83 -11.82
CA TYR A 339 8.52 -38.01 -10.98
C TYR A 339 7.50 -39.02 -11.52
N GLY A 340 7.80 -40.32 -11.39
CA GLY A 340 6.83 -41.36 -11.71
C GLY A 340 5.62 -41.32 -10.77
N ASP A 341 4.42 -41.60 -11.29
CA ASP A 341 3.16 -41.48 -10.53
C ASP A 341 3.08 -42.43 -9.33
N THR A 342 3.87 -43.51 -9.34
CA THR A 342 3.99 -44.47 -8.23
C THR A 342 5.16 -44.16 -7.29
N SER A 343 5.90 -43.07 -7.53
CA SER A 343 7.00 -42.66 -6.66
C SER A 343 6.46 -42.23 -5.31
N SER A 344 7.23 -42.46 -4.25
CA SER A 344 6.84 -42.00 -2.91
C SER A 344 6.71 -40.48 -2.86
N TYR A 345 7.51 -39.75 -3.65
CA TYR A 345 7.41 -38.30 -3.75
C TYR A 345 6.01 -37.88 -4.25
N MET A 346 5.48 -38.53 -5.29
CA MET A 346 4.13 -38.22 -5.77
C MET A 346 3.03 -38.79 -4.85
N THR A 347 3.13 -40.05 -4.43
CA THR A 347 2.04 -40.74 -3.71
C THR A 347 1.89 -40.35 -2.24
N ASN A 348 2.88 -39.67 -1.66
CA ASN A 348 2.79 -39.24 -0.27
C ASN A 348 1.81 -38.08 -0.09
N TRP A 349 1.55 -37.26 -1.11
CA TRP A 349 0.60 -36.14 -1.04
C TRP A 349 -0.73 -36.52 -1.66
N SER A 350 -1.81 -36.25 -0.93
CA SER A 350 -3.16 -36.58 -1.40
C SER A 350 -3.57 -35.64 -2.53
N PRO A 351 -4.11 -36.13 -3.66
CA PRO A 351 -4.56 -35.25 -4.72
C PRO A 351 -5.79 -34.45 -4.28
N ALA A 352 -5.70 -33.12 -4.35
CA ALA A 352 -6.82 -32.21 -4.22
C ALA A 352 -7.66 -32.21 -5.51
N SER A 353 -8.94 -31.85 -5.38
CA SER A 353 -9.81 -31.65 -6.54
C SER A 353 -9.63 -30.26 -7.13
N GLY A 354 -9.76 -30.15 -8.46
CA GLY A 354 -9.68 -28.86 -9.15
C GLY A 354 -8.26 -28.49 -9.56
N TYR A 355 -8.10 -27.22 -9.94
CA TYR A 355 -6.83 -26.64 -10.31
C TYR A 355 -6.45 -25.55 -9.30
N VAL A 356 -5.16 -25.42 -9.04
CA VAL A 356 -4.63 -24.29 -8.26
C VAL A 356 -4.46 -23.08 -9.17
N GLY A 357 -4.84 -21.91 -8.67
CA GLY A 357 -4.59 -20.62 -9.30
C GLY A 357 -3.43 -19.88 -8.61
N LEU A 358 -3.34 -18.57 -8.86
CA LEU A 358 -2.43 -17.70 -8.10
C LEU A 358 -2.70 -17.86 -6.60
N ARG A 359 -1.65 -17.77 -5.78
CA ARG A 359 -1.75 -17.91 -4.33
C ARG A 359 -2.60 -16.80 -3.72
N ASP A 360 -3.45 -17.15 -2.75
CA ASP A 360 -4.11 -16.16 -1.92
C ASP A 360 -3.09 -15.24 -1.25
N GLY A 361 -3.43 -13.96 -1.16
CA GLY A 361 -2.52 -12.91 -0.71
C GLY A 361 -1.75 -12.23 -1.84
N THR A 362 -1.73 -12.77 -3.07
CA THR A 362 -0.96 -12.19 -4.18
C THR A 362 -1.59 -10.90 -4.69
N LEU A 363 -0.78 -9.86 -4.89
CA LEU A 363 -1.14 -8.70 -5.71
C LEU A 363 -0.76 -8.98 -7.16
N VAL A 364 -1.69 -8.80 -8.08
CA VAL A 364 -1.48 -9.05 -9.50
C VAL A 364 -2.03 -7.92 -10.37
N LYS A 365 -1.36 -7.63 -11.49
CA LYS A 365 -1.87 -6.79 -12.57
C LYS A 365 -1.61 -7.46 -13.92
N GLU A 366 -2.42 -7.15 -14.91
CA GLU A 366 -2.17 -7.56 -16.30
C GLU A 366 -1.26 -6.52 -16.99
N GLU A 367 -0.46 -6.93 -17.98
CA GLU A 367 0.57 -6.09 -18.63
C GLU A 367 0.01 -4.76 -19.16
N ASP A 368 -1.14 -4.78 -19.83
CA ASP A 368 -1.77 -3.60 -20.41
C ASP A 368 -2.88 -2.99 -19.51
N ALA A 369 -3.04 -3.50 -18.29
CA ALA A 369 -4.05 -3.03 -17.33
C ALA A 369 -3.44 -2.15 -16.22
N SER A 370 -4.17 -1.10 -15.84
CA SER A 370 -3.86 -0.29 -14.66
C SER A 370 -4.38 -0.90 -13.36
N ASP A 371 -5.37 -1.79 -13.45
CA ASP A 371 -6.05 -2.35 -12.30
C ASP A 371 -5.14 -3.34 -11.57
N VAL A 372 -5.09 -3.20 -10.24
CA VAL A 372 -4.41 -4.14 -9.35
C VAL A 372 -5.46 -4.98 -8.65
N TYR A 373 -5.28 -6.30 -8.68
CA TYR A 373 -6.15 -7.27 -8.03
C TYR A 373 -5.44 -7.90 -6.83
N TYR A 374 -6.20 -8.11 -5.76
CA TYR A 374 -5.80 -8.93 -4.63
C TYR A 374 -6.43 -10.32 -4.78
N ILE A 375 -5.62 -11.37 -4.80
CA ILE A 375 -6.09 -12.75 -4.90
C ILE A 375 -6.53 -13.27 -3.54
N SER A 376 -7.76 -13.76 -3.44
CA SER A 376 -8.30 -14.32 -2.21
C SER A 376 -9.47 -15.27 -2.49
N GLY A 377 -9.44 -16.48 -1.94
CA GLY A 377 -10.57 -17.42 -2.00
C GLY A 377 -10.96 -17.84 -3.42
N GLY A 378 -10.02 -17.79 -4.38
CA GLY A 378 -10.28 -18.06 -5.82
C GLY A 378 -10.89 -16.89 -6.60
N PHE A 379 -10.92 -15.70 -5.99
CA PHE A 379 -11.34 -14.46 -6.62
C PHE A 379 -10.14 -13.53 -6.84
N ALA A 380 -10.20 -12.76 -7.92
CA ALA A 380 -9.34 -11.61 -8.13
C ALA A 380 -10.12 -10.34 -7.78
N LEU A 381 -9.82 -9.76 -6.62
CA LEU A 381 -10.54 -8.62 -6.06
C LEU A 381 -9.89 -7.31 -6.52
N PRO A 382 -10.49 -6.54 -7.45
CA PRO A 382 -9.93 -5.26 -7.86
C PRO A 382 -9.89 -4.26 -6.70
N VAL A 383 -8.79 -3.51 -6.59
CA VAL A 383 -8.64 -2.39 -5.64
C VAL A 383 -9.24 -1.13 -6.27
N LYS A 384 -10.27 -0.55 -5.64
CA LYS A 384 -11.10 0.50 -6.25
C LYS A 384 -10.37 1.81 -6.49
N THR A 385 -9.54 2.23 -5.54
CA THR A 385 -8.86 3.54 -5.58
C THR A 385 -7.45 3.45 -4.99
N TRP A 386 -6.62 4.43 -5.33
CA TRP A 386 -5.30 4.62 -4.73
C TRP A 386 -5.38 4.79 -3.20
N ASP A 387 -6.35 5.53 -2.70
CA ASP A 387 -6.54 5.70 -1.25
C ASP A 387 -6.80 4.37 -0.54
N VAL A 388 -7.58 3.46 -1.13
CA VAL A 388 -7.79 2.12 -0.56
C VAL A 388 -6.49 1.31 -0.61
N TYR A 389 -5.73 1.44 -1.69
CA TYR A 389 -4.42 0.80 -1.83
C TYR A 389 -3.42 1.27 -0.75
N LEU A 390 -3.37 2.58 -0.47
CA LEU A 390 -2.56 3.18 0.61
C LEU A 390 -3.09 2.82 2.00
N LEU A 391 -4.40 2.86 2.24
CA LEU A 391 -5.03 2.50 3.52
C LEU A 391 -4.74 1.04 3.88
N MET A 392 -4.73 0.16 2.88
CA MET A 392 -4.34 -1.23 3.02
C MET A 392 -2.83 -1.42 3.14
N ASN A 393 -2.00 -0.38 3.03
CA ASN A 393 -0.54 -0.46 3.08
C ASN A 393 0.00 -1.51 2.08
N LEU A 394 -0.51 -1.47 0.84
CA LEU A 394 -0.14 -2.42 -0.22
C LEU A 394 1.02 -1.93 -1.09
N TYR A 395 1.32 -0.64 -1.08
CA TYR A 395 2.37 -0.04 -1.91
C TYR A 395 3.79 -0.60 -1.73
N PRO A 396 4.26 -1.05 -0.54
CA PRO A 396 5.60 -1.62 -0.44
C PRO A 396 5.67 -3.03 -1.03
N ARG A 397 4.51 -3.65 -1.35
CA ARG A 397 4.44 -5.03 -1.82
C ARG A 397 4.68 -5.12 -3.32
N SER A 398 5.42 -6.16 -3.72
CA SER A 398 5.58 -6.50 -5.14
C SER A 398 4.24 -6.85 -5.79
N ILE A 399 3.97 -6.29 -6.97
CA ILE A 399 2.84 -6.66 -7.81
C ILE A 399 3.33 -7.62 -8.88
N LEU A 400 2.76 -8.82 -8.94
CA LEU A 400 3.01 -9.77 -10.01
C LEU A 400 2.38 -9.24 -11.30
N THR A 401 3.17 -9.03 -12.35
CA THR A 401 2.64 -8.65 -13.67
C THR A 401 2.50 -9.92 -14.51
N VAL A 402 1.31 -10.14 -15.06
CA VAL A 402 0.97 -11.33 -15.85
C VAL A 402 0.48 -10.96 -17.24
N GLU A 403 0.53 -11.89 -18.18
CA GLU A 403 -0.03 -11.71 -19.52
C GLU A 403 -1.54 -11.38 -19.45
N ASP A 404 -2.00 -10.55 -20.37
CA ASP A 404 -3.39 -10.14 -20.47
C ASP A 404 -4.37 -11.31 -20.56
N GLY A 405 -5.46 -11.23 -19.78
CA GLY A 405 -6.51 -12.24 -19.71
C GLY A 405 -6.20 -13.43 -18.80
N ILE A 406 -4.96 -13.59 -18.31
CA ILE A 406 -4.59 -14.69 -17.42
C ILE A 406 -5.37 -14.62 -16.10
N VAL A 407 -5.62 -13.42 -15.56
CA VAL A 407 -6.31 -13.28 -14.27
C VAL A 407 -7.73 -13.85 -14.36
N GLY A 408 -8.46 -13.56 -15.45
CA GLY A 408 -9.82 -14.06 -15.68
C GLY A 408 -9.90 -15.54 -16.07
N GLU A 409 -8.82 -16.12 -16.57
CA GLU A 409 -8.73 -17.57 -16.83
C GLU A 409 -8.48 -18.37 -15.55
N LEU A 410 -7.72 -17.80 -14.61
CA LEU A 410 -7.35 -18.44 -13.35
C LEU A 410 -8.39 -18.22 -12.24
N HIS A 411 -9.03 -17.05 -12.20
CA HIS A 411 -9.88 -16.61 -11.10
C HIS A 411 -11.18 -15.95 -11.56
N LEU A 412 -12.17 -15.92 -10.66
CA LEU A 412 -13.35 -15.07 -10.86
C LEU A 412 -12.98 -13.62 -10.53
N VAL A 413 -13.11 -12.73 -11.52
CA VAL A 413 -12.73 -11.31 -11.37
C VAL A 413 -13.89 -10.50 -10.81
N GLY A 414 -13.63 -9.70 -9.78
CA GLY A 414 -14.59 -8.73 -9.25
C GLY A 414 -14.84 -7.55 -10.20
N ASN A 415 -15.85 -6.74 -9.90
CA ASN A 415 -16.21 -5.58 -10.70
C ASN A 415 -16.62 -4.41 -9.81
N CYS A 416 -15.71 -3.44 -9.67
CA CYS A 416 -15.94 -2.21 -8.91
C CYS A 416 -16.99 -1.28 -9.53
N ALA A 417 -17.32 -1.40 -10.82
CA ALA A 417 -18.40 -0.61 -11.43
C ALA A 417 -19.79 -1.08 -11.00
N THR A 418 -19.90 -2.29 -10.46
CA THR A 418 -21.15 -2.87 -9.92
C THR A 418 -21.07 -3.16 -8.43
N ASP A 419 -20.02 -2.69 -7.75
CA ASP A 419 -19.71 -2.97 -6.34
C ASP A 419 -19.75 -4.46 -5.98
N GLN A 420 -19.33 -5.32 -6.92
CA GLN A 420 -19.28 -6.77 -6.73
C GLN A 420 -17.84 -7.21 -6.49
N MET A 421 -17.56 -7.78 -5.30
CA MET A 421 -16.25 -8.35 -4.95
C MET A 421 -15.10 -7.36 -5.20
N CYS A 422 -15.29 -6.10 -4.80
CA CYS A 422 -14.36 -4.99 -5.02
C CYS A 422 -13.82 -4.53 -3.68
N LEU A 423 -12.50 -4.34 -3.57
CA LEU A 423 -11.88 -3.77 -2.39
C LEU A 423 -12.06 -2.25 -2.43
N ASP A 424 -13.06 -1.77 -1.70
CA ASP A 424 -13.31 -0.37 -1.48
C ASP A 424 -13.17 0.05 -0.02
N PHE A 425 -13.39 1.34 0.24
CA PHE A 425 -13.20 1.90 1.56
C PHE A 425 -14.11 1.25 2.60
N GLU A 426 -15.40 1.06 2.30
CA GLU A 426 -16.34 0.41 3.22
C GLU A 426 -15.92 -1.03 3.49
N ALA A 427 -15.47 -1.75 2.46
CA ALA A 427 -15.00 -3.11 2.59
C ALA A 427 -13.84 -3.23 3.60
N VAL A 428 -12.79 -2.42 3.45
CA VAL A 428 -11.56 -2.56 4.27
C VAL A 428 -11.70 -1.95 5.67
N THR A 429 -12.57 -0.96 5.85
CA THR A 429 -12.81 -0.31 7.15
C THR A 429 -13.88 -0.99 8.00
N THR A 430 -14.42 -2.13 7.57
CA THR A 430 -15.42 -2.90 8.31
C THR A 430 -14.82 -4.23 8.75
N CYS A 431 -14.87 -4.57 10.05
CA CYS A 431 -14.46 -5.90 10.51
C CYS A 431 -15.19 -7.00 9.71
N GLY A 432 -14.44 -7.92 9.12
CA GLY A 432 -14.97 -9.00 8.28
C GLY A 432 -15.18 -8.60 6.81
N GLY A 433 -14.78 -7.39 6.44
CA GLY A 433 -14.54 -7.01 5.05
C GLY A 433 -15.68 -6.39 4.30
N GLY A 434 -16.89 -6.33 4.85
CA GLY A 434 -18.05 -5.72 4.17
C GLY A 434 -18.40 -6.29 2.77
N LEU A 435 -17.66 -7.30 2.29
CA LEU A 435 -17.81 -7.87 0.96
C LEU A 435 -18.95 -8.90 0.95
N GLU A 436 -19.94 -8.67 0.09
CA GLU A 436 -20.90 -9.72 -0.25
C GLU A 436 -20.29 -10.67 -1.30
N LEU A 437 -19.60 -11.72 -0.82
CA LEU A 437 -19.03 -12.77 -1.69
C LEU A 437 -20.07 -13.82 -2.15
N SER A 438 -21.35 -13.66 -1.78
CA SER A 438 -22.42 -14.59 -2.17
C SER A 438 -22.92 -14.35 -3.59
N GLY A 439 -22.13 -14.77 -4.58
CA GLY A 439 -22.43 -14.70 -6.01
C GLY A 439 -22.34 -16.05 -6.73
N GLY A 440 -23.03 -17.09 -6.24
CA GLY A 440 -23.26 -18.34 -6.97
C GLY A 440 -24.74 -18.52 -7.33
N PRO A 441 -25.12 -19.12 -8.48
CA PRO A 441 -26.53 -19.28 -8.83
C PRO A 441 -27.17 -20.37 -7.94
N GLY A 442 -27.90 -19.92 -6.92
CA GLY A 442 -28.95 -20.69 -6.24
C GLY A 442 -28.53 -21.39 -4.95
N GLU A 443 -28.82 -20.75 -3.82
CA GLU A 443 -29.72 -21.28 -2.77
C GLU A 443 -30.02 -20.13 -1.80
N GLY A 444 -31.14 -19.44 -2.03
CA GLY A 444 -31.65 -18.41 -1.12
C GLY A 444 -32.03 -19.03 0.21
N GLY A 445 -31.33 -18.64 1.26
CA GLY A 445 -31.64 -18.95 2.64
C GLY A 445 -32.17 -17.74 3.40
N GLU A 446 -33.26 -17.12 2.93
CA GLU A 446 -34.08 -16.26 3.80
C GLU A 446 -35.12 -17.13 4.51
N GLU A 447 -34.97 -17.29 5.83
CA GLU A 447 -35.99 -17.88 6.69
C GLU A 447 -37.14 -16.88 6.94
N GLY A 448 -38.33 -17.24 6.44
CA GLY A 448 -39.64 -16.88 7.00
C GLY A 448 -40.18 -15.51 6.57
N THR A 449 -41.37 -15.40 6.00
CA THR A 449 -42.63 -15.90 6.56
C THR A 449 -43.72 -16.11 5.50
N ASN A 450 -44.55 -17.13 5.75
CA ASN A 450 -45.85 -17.42 5.13
C ASN A 450 -46.64 -16.20 4.63
N GLU A 451 -47.15 -16.27 3.41
CA GLU A 451 -48.58 -16.11 3.15
C GLU A 451 -48.95 -16.82 1.84
N GLU A 452 -49.96 -17.68 1.94
CA GLU A 452 -50.61 -18.40 0.85
C GLU A 452 -51.33 -17.40 -0.06
N ASP A 453 -51.24 -17.55 -1.39
CA ASP A 453 -52.42 -17.46 -2.26
C ASP A 453 -52.12 -17.97 -3.68
N GLU A 454 -53.11 -18.71 -4.17
CA GLU A 454 -53.20 -19.42 -5.44
C GLU A 454 -53.29 -18.45 -6.65
N MET A 455 -52.72 -18.82 -7.81
CA MET A 455 -53.49 -19.10 -9.05
C MET A 455 -52.61 -19.22 -10.31
N GLU A 456 -52.81 -20.37 -10.95
CA GLU A 456 -53.03 -20.63 -12.40
C GLU A 456 -51.85 -20.64 -13.40
N ASP A 457 -51.71 -21.84 -13.97
CA ASP A 457 -50.98 -22.26 -15.16
C ASP A 457 -51.36 -21.48 -16.44
N GLU A 458 -50.42 -21.40 -17.40
CA GLU A 458 -50.69 -21.63 -18.83
C GLU A 458 -49.36 -21.74 -19.64
N ASP A 459 -49.06 -22.97 -20.11
CA ASP A 459 -48.68 -23.41 -21.47
C ASP A 459 -47.57 -22.67 -22.26
N GLU A 460 -46.41 -23.32 -22.53
CA GLU A 460 -46.07 -24.24 -23.65
C GLU A 460 -45.65 -23.59 -25.00
N GLN A 461 -44.41 -23.93 -25.39
CA GLN A 461 -43.89 -24.30 -26.73
C GLN A 461 -43.80 -23.29 -27.89
N THR A 462 -42.60 -23.20 -28.51
CA THR A 462 -42.22 -23.61 -29.90
C THR A 462 -40.85 -22.99 -30.26
N GLN A 463 -39.76 -23.76 -30.46
CA GLN A 463 -39.26 -24.47 -31.66
C GLN A 463 -38.91 -23.60 -32.89
N GLU A 464 -37.58 -23.50 -33.13
CA GLU A 464 -36.74 -23.73 -34.34
C GLU A 464 -37.19 -23.38 -35.78
N GLU A 465 -36.16 -23.26 -36.65
CA GLU A 465 -36.10 -23.12 -38.13
C GLU A 465 -35.99 -21.64 -38.62
N ASP A 466 -35.11 -21.22 -39.55
CA ASP A 466 -34.24 -21.89 -40.54
C ASP A 466 -33.21 -20.89 -41.15
N GLU A 467 -32.28 -21.47 -41.92
CA GLU A 467 -31.08 -20.95 -42.60
C GLU A 467 -31.27 -19.99 -43.82
N GLU A 468 -30.11 -19.50 -44.31
CA GLU A 468 -29.78 -18.96 -45.65
C GLU A 468 -29.78 -17.43 -45.87
N GLU A 469 -28.59 -16.86 -46.20
CA GLU A 469 -28.32 -16.30 -47.54
C GLU A 469 -26.83 -15.94 -47.77
N GLU A 470 -26.37 -16.21 -48.99
CA GLU A 470 -24.99 -16.18 -49.50
C GLU A 470 -24.53 -14.80 -50.05
N GLN A 471 -23.21 -14.58 -49.93
CA GLN A 471 -22.23 -14.04 -50.91
C GLN A 471 -22.67 -13.09 -52.06
N GLN A 472 -21.97 -11.95 -52.12
CA GLN A 472 -21.58 -11.12 -53.29
C GLN A 472 -20.57 -10.09 -52.74
N GLU A 473 -19.41 -9.73 -53.30
CA GLU A 473 -18.87 -9.70 -54.66
C GLU A 473 -17.32 -9.59 -54.58
N GLN A 474 -16.63 -10.20 -55.55
CA GLN A 474 -15.24 -9.93 -55.93
C GLN A 474 -15.23 -9.24 -57.31
N GLU A 475 -14.54 -8.11 -57.43
CA GLU A 475 -13.97 -7.48 -58.64
C GLU A 475 -12.84 -6.57 -58.11
N GLU A 476 -11.61 -6.46 -58.61
CA GLU A 476 -10.92 -6.87 -59.84
C GLU A 476 -9.39 -6.80 -59.58
N GLU A 477 -8.62 -7.51 -60.42
CA GLU A 477 -7.17 -7.75 -60.37
C GLU A 477 -6.28 -6.56 -60.85
N GLU A 478 -5.09 -6.48 -60.26
CA GLU A 478 -3.74 -6.24 -60.84
C GLU A 478 -3.46 -5.13 -61.88
N GLU A 479 -2.59 -4.19 -61.49
CA GLU A 479 -1.52 -3.47 -62.25
C GLU A 479 -0.99 -2.36 -61.29
N GLU A 480 0.28 -2.13 -60.93
CA GLU A 480 1.61 -2.43 -61.47
C GLU A 480 2.65 -2.45 -60.31
N GLU A 481 3.76 -3.17 -60.52
CA GLU A 481 4.98 -3.16 -59.68
C GLU A 481 5.79 -1.84 -59.83
N GLU A 482 6.70 -1.63 -58.87
CA GLU A 482 7.78 -0.62 -58.78
C GLU A 482 7.45 0.67 -58.02
N GLU A 483 7.58 0.65 -56.69
CA GLU A 483 8.57 1.48 -55.97
C GLU A 483 9.16 0.63 -54.81
N GLU A 484 10.44 0.29 -54.93
CA GLU A 484 11.28 -0.06 -53.78
C GLU A 484 11.47 1.22 -52.97
N GLU A 485 10.88 1.32 -51.79
CA GLU A 485 11.39 2.18 -50.72
C GLU A 485 11.75 1.29 -49.52
N GLU A 486 12.98 1.48 -49.06
CA GLU A 486 13.60 0.77 -47.95
C GLU A 486 12.75 0.99 -46.69
N GLU A 487 12.18 -0.09 -46.10
CA GLU A 487 11.84 -0.05 -44.68
C GLU A 487 13.16 -0.05 -43.89
N THR A 488 13.68 1.16 -43.68
CA THR A 488 14.66 1.39 -42.63
C THR A 488 13.93 1.24 -41.30
N SER A 489 14.39 0.32 -40.46
CA SER A 489 14.03 0.28 -39.04
C SER A 489 14.16 1.68 -38.45
N ASP A 490 13.07 2.22 -37.90
CA ASP A 490 13.10 3.48 -37.15
C ASP A 490 13.95 3.26 -35.88
N VAL A 491 15.22 3.68 -35.92
CA VAL A 491 16.13 3.59 -34.78
C VAL A 491 16.01 4.88 -33.98
N SER A 492 15.59 4.76 -32.73
CA SER A 492 15.55 5.87 -31.77
C SER A 492 16.89 5.95 -31.03
N MET A 493 17.37 7.16 -30.72
CA MET A 493 18.65 7.37 -30.02
C MET A 493 18.42 8.20 -28.76
N LEU A 494 18.83 7.67 -27.59
CA LEU A 494 18.79 8.38 -26.31
C LEU A 494 20.18 8.95 -26.01
N THR A 495 20.28 10.26 -25.78
CA THR A 495 21.54 10.94 -25.43
C THR A 495 21.39 11.67 -24.10
N ILE A 496 22.35 11.49 -23.18
CA ILE A 496 22.38 12.10 -21.85
C ILE A 496 23.73 12.77 -21.65
N GLU A 497 23.72 14.07 -21.35
CA GLU A 497 24.91 14.88 -21.07
C GLU A 497 24.93 15.30 -19.60
N VAL A 498 26.05 15.09 -18.91
CA VAL A 498 26.22 15.42 -17.49
C VAL A 498 27.48 16.28 -17.31
N ASP A 499 27.30 17.45 -16.68
CA ASP A 499 28.35 18.44 -16.40
C ASP A 499 28.61 18.50 -14.87
N TYR A 500 29.88 18.50 -14.43
CA TYR A 500 30.24 18.44 -13.00
C TYR A 500 31.50 19.25 -12.62
N PRO A 501 31.59 19.76 -11.38
CA PRO A 501 32.74 20.57 -10.96
C PRO A 501 34.01 19.74 -10.79
N ALA A 502 35.07 20.16 -11.50
CA ALA A 502 36.37 19.51 -11.76
C ALA A 502 37.30 19.15 -10.56
N ASN A 503 36.79 18.80 -9.38
CA ASN A 503 37.63 18.60 -8.19
C ASN A 503 37.79 17.14 -7.71
N TYR A 504 37.21 16.14 -8.38
CA TYR A 504 37.28 14.73 -7.93
C TYR A 504 37.71 13.80 -9.09
N PRO A 505 38.90 13.14 -9.03
CA PRO A 505 39.49 12.56 -10.25
C PRO A 505 39.02 11.17 -10.70
N GLU A 506 38.12 10.47 -10.00
CA GLU A 506 37.67 9.13 -10.41
C GLU A 506 36.18 8.96 -10.12
N LEU A 507 35.35 9.21 -11.15
CA LEU A 507 33.90 9.07 -11.10
C LEU A 507 33.45 8.05 -12.16
N ALA A 508 32.61 7.11 -11.75
CA ALA A 508 31.91 6.21 -12.65
C ALA A 508 30.43 6.64 -12.72
N LEU A 509 29.99 7.06 -13.91
CA LEU A 509 28.58 7.34 -14.18
C LEU A 509 27.95 6.11 -14.81
N THR A 510 26.89 5.61 -14.19
CA THR A 510 26.05 4.53 -14.72
C THR A 510 24.64 5.07 -14.94
N VAL A 511 24.15 4.92 -16.16
CA VAL A 511 22.80 5.32 -16.56
C VAL A 511 21.96 4.06 -16.75
N GLN A 512 20.79 3.99 -16.10
CA GLN A 512 19.87 2.86 -16.19
C GLN A 512 18.49 3.35 -16.64
N PRO A 513 18.01 2.98 -17.85
CA PRO A 513 16.66 3.31 -18.27
C PRO A 513 15.62 2.51 -17.46
N ILE A 514 14.43 3.07 -17.26
CA ILE A 514 13.31 2.49 -16.51
C ILE A 514 12.12 2.41 -17.47
N PHE A 515 11.61 1.20 -17.68
CA PHE A 515 10.50 0.94 -18.60
C PHE A 515 9.23 0.50 -17.84
N ALA A 516 8.06 0.64 -18.48
CA ALA A 516 6.75 0.39 -17.89
C ALA A 516 6.47 -1.07 -17.54
N ILE A 517 7.28 -1.98 -18.11
CA ILE A 517 7.26 -3.41 -17.86
C ILE A 517 8.69 -3.92 -18.10
N SER A 518 9.28 -4.62 -17.13
CA SER A 518 10.52 -5.38 -17.35
C SER A 518 10.17 -6.83 -17.72
N SER A 519 9.60 -7.04 -18.92
CA SER A 519 9.33 -8.39 -19.45
C SER A 519 10.40 -8.90 -20.43
N LEU A 520 11.56 -8.25 -20.50
CA LEU A 520 12.74 -8.82 -21.15
C LEU A 520 13.93 -8.70 -20.21
N GLY A 521 14.57 -9.83 -19.91
CA GLY A 521 15.78 -9.94 -19.10
C GLY A 521 17.03 -9.28 -19.72
N ASP A 522 16.87 -8.19 -20.47
CA ASP A 522 17.98 -7.37 -20.93
C ASP A 522 18.22 -6.26 -19.90
N TYR A 523 19.08 -6.55 -18.93
CA TYR A 523 19.73 -5.52 -18.13
C TYR A 523 20.69 -4.74 -19.03
N TRP A 524 20.27 -3.57 -19.51
CA TRP A 524 21.16 -2.64 -20.18
C TRP A 524 21.91 -1.83 -19.12
N SER A 525 23.16 -2.22 -18.86
CA SER A 525 24.10 -1.40 -18.10
C SER A 525 25.23 -0.97 -19.02
N ALA A 526 25.36 0.34 -19.20
CA ALA A 526 26.50 0.95 -19.86
C ALA A 526 27.28 1.73 -18.82
N THR A 527 28.52 1.32 -18.57
CA THR A 527 29.44 2.01 -17.66
C THR A 527 30.45 2.77 -18.51
N THR A 528 30.55 4.08 -18.32
CA THR A 528 31.65 4.88 -18.86
C THR A 528 32.57 5.29 -17.73
N SER A 529 33.87 5.11 -17.91
CA SER A 529 34.89 5.61 -16.98
C SER A 529 35.62 6.77 -17.66
N VAL A 530 35.64 7.93 -16.99
CA VAL A 530 36.20 9.15 -17.57
C VAL A 530 37.45 9.53 -16.81
N THR A 531 38.58 9.61 -17.53
CA THR A 531 39.81 10.18 -17.01
C THR A 531 40.06 11.49 -17.76
N GLU A 532 39.73 12.61 -17.11
CA GLU A 532 40.00 14.00 -17.55
C GLU A 532 39.26 14.46 -18.82
N ASP A 533 38.09 15.09 -18.66
CA ASP A 533 37.66 16.37 -19.27
C ASP A 533 36.18 16.64 -18.89
N ASP A 534 35.80 17.91 -18.81
CA ASP A 534 34.64 18.46 -18.05
C ASP A 534 33.22 18.10 -18.55
N GLU A 535 33.05 17.26 -19.57
CA GLU A 535 31.73 16.90 -20.11
C GLU A 535 31.65 15.39 -20.42
N VAL A 536 30.59 14.73 -19.94
CA VAL A 536 30.35 13.30 -20.20
C VAL A 536 29.04 13.13 -20.95
N SER A 537 29.16 12.69 -22.20
CA SER A 537 28.03 12.34 -23.07
C SER A 537 27.87 10.82 -23.18
N TRP A 538 26.68 10.31 -22.89
CA TRP A 538 26.30 8.93 -23.18
C TRP A 538 25.23 8.91 -24.26
N SER A 539 25.37 8.05 -25.27
CA SER A 539 24.37 7.86 -26.33
C SER A 539 24.23 6.39 -26.70
N ASP A 540 23.02 5.88 -26.81
CA ASP A 540 22.75 4.51 -27.25
C ASP A 540 21.56 4.44 -28.22
N GLU A 541 21.55 3.41 -29.06
CA GLU A 541 20.53 3.17 -30.10
C GLU A 541 19.65 1.97 -29.70
N GLY A 542 18.33 2.14 -29.63
CA GLY A 542 17.42 1.09 -29.19
C GLY A 542 15.94 1.43 -29.39
N ASP A 543 15.06 0.47 -29.09
CA ASP A 543 13.62 0.70 -29.01
C ASP A 543 13.27 1.21 -27.60
N TYR A 544 12.67 2.39 -27.52
CA TYR A 544 12.34 3.07 -26.26
C TYR A 544 10.84 3.16 -25.99
N SER A 545 10.00 2.40 -26.73
CA SER A 545 8.57 2.34 -26.43
C SER A 545 8.35 1.83 -25.00
N GLY A 546 7.72 2.65 -24.15
CA GLY A 546 7.45 2.30 -22.75
C GLY A 546 8.48 2.80 -21.73
N LEU A 547 9.44 3.67 -22.10
CA LEU A 547 10.35 4.30 -21.13
C LEU A 547 9.55 5.20 -20.16
N LEU A 548 9.56 4.87 -18.87
CA LEU A 548 8.95 5.64 -17.79
C LEU A 548 9.90 6.64 -17.14
N GLY A 549 11.21 6.39 -17.22
CA GLY A 549 12.20 7.22 -16.54
C GLY A 549 13.63 6.74 -16.77
N VAL A 550 14.58 7.41 -16.12
CA VAL A 550 16.00 7.00 -16.11
C VAL A 550 16.54 7.17 -14.70
N ARG A 551 17.25 6.16 -14.19
CA ARG A 551 18.03 6.21 -12.96
C ARG A 551 19.48 6.53 -13.31
N LEU A 552 20.02 7.56 -12.66
CA LEU A 552 21.43 7.92 -12.73
C LEU A 552 22.10 7.48 -11.43
N ASN A 553 23.14 6.64 -11.55
CA ASN A 553 23.98 6.27 -10.41
C ASN A 553 25.38 6.83 -10.64
N VAL A 554 25.86 7.63 -9.69
CA VAL A 554 27.24 8.12 -9.67
C VAL A 554 27.97 7.38 -8.56
N ASP A 555 29.01 6.63 -8.92
CA ASP A 555 29.89 5.96 -7.96
C ASP A 555 31.25 6.65 -7.94
N VAL A 556 31.74 6.92 -6.73
CA VAL A 556 33.08 7.50 -6.49
C VAL A 556 33.96 6.39 -5.94
N ASP A 557 34.91 5.92 -6.73
CA ASP A 557 35.84 4.88 -6.29
C ASP A 557 36.84 5.52 -5.31
N SER A 558 36.78 5.14 -4.03
CA SER A 558 37.68 5.69 -3.00
C SER A 558 38.97 4.88 -2.95
N ASP A 559 39.81 5.08 -3.97
CA ASP A 559 41.08 4.38 -4.10
C ASP A 559 42.14 4.96 -3.13
N GLY A 560 41.94 4.72 -1.83
CA GLY A 560 42.96 4.86 -0.80
C GLY A 560 43.01 6.21 -0.07
N ASP A 561 43.02 6.09 1.26
CA ASP A 561 43.58 7.02 2.25
C ASP A 561 43.19 8.52 2.22
N GLY A 562 41.95 8.84 2.61
CA GLY A 562 41.61 10.21 3.02
C GLY A 562 40.35 10.32 3.89
N GLU A 563 40.48 10.94 5.07
CA GLU A 563 39.35 11.49 5.84
C GLU A 563 38.59 12.50 4.94
N TYR A 564 37.34 12.19 4.62
CA TYR A 564 36.40 13.15 4.04
C TYR A 564 35.08 13.05 4.80
N ASP A 565 35.01 13.77 5.92
CA ASP A 565 33.75 14.15 6.54
C ASP A 565 33.12 15.26 5.68
N ASP A 566 31.83 15.16 5.38
CA ASP A 566 30.98 16.10 4.63
C ASP A 566 30.96 15.92 3.09
N TRP A 567 30.30 14.84 2.63
CA TRP A 567 29.69 14.78 1.29
C TRP A 567 28.18 15.01 1.39
N TYR A 568 27.63 15.84 0.52
CA TYR A 568 26.19 16.08 0.38
C TYR A 568 25.80 15.93 -1.10
N CYS A 569 24.83 15.07 -1.41
CA CYS A 569 24.21 15.05 -2.74
C CYS A 569 23.29 16.29 -2.82
N TYR A 570 23.67 17.31 -3.58
CA TYR A 570 22.82 18.47 -3.85
C TYR A 570 22.30 18.41 -5.28
N GLY A 571 20.98 18.47 -5.46
CA GLY A 571 20.31 18.68 -6.74
C GLY A 571 19.16 19.67 -6.59
N HIS A 572 18.96 20.54 -7.59
CA HIS A 572 17.81 21.44 -7.70
C HIS A 572 17.15 21.28 -9.07
N TYR A 573 15.81 21.35 -9.11
CA TYR A 573 14.89 21.00 -10.21
C TYR A 573 14.91 21.88 -11.49
N ALA A 574 14.52 21.28 -12.64
CA ALA A 574 13.80 21.78 -13.86
C ALA A 574 14.42 21.25 -15.20
N SER A 575 13.75 20.90 -16.33
CA SER A 575 12.35 20.64 -16.79
C SER A 575 12.40 19.96 -18.21
N ALA A 576 11.30 19.40 -18.74
CA ALA A 576 11.22 18.87 -20.13
C ALA A 576 9.93 19.27 -20.91
N PHE A 577 10.05 19.65 -22.20
CA PHE A 577 8.92 19.87 -23.12
C PHE A 577 9.14 19.15 -24.46
N LEU A 578 8.08 18.54 -25.00
CA LEU A 578 8.07 17.88 -26.32
C LEU A 578 7.17 18.63 -27.32
N GLU A 579 7.78 19.36 -28.26
CA GLU A 579 7.25 19.54 -29.61
C GLU A 579 8.41 19.64 -30.62
N TYR A 580 8.47 18.71 -31.57
CA TYR A 580 9.35 18.65 -32.75
C TYR A 580 10.88 18.82 -32.52
N GLY A 581 11.57 17.70 -32.26
CA GLY A 581 12.96 17.47 -32.69
C GLY A 581 14.08 18.13 -31.88
N VAL A 582 14.87 17.26 -31.23
CA VAL A 582 16.27 17.40 -30.77
C VAL A 582 16.52 17.99 -29.35
N ALA A 583 17.39 17.24 -28.63
CA ALA A 583 18.29 17.54 -27.51
C ALA A 583 17.71 17.85 -26.12
N VAL A 584 18.24 17.15 -25.10
CA VAL A 584 18.23 17.61 -23.72
C VAL A 584 19.67 17.83 -23.29
N ASP A 585 20.01 19.12 -23.21
CA ASP A 585 21.26 19.70 -22.76
C ASP A 585 21.00 20.19 -21.32
N ILE A 586 21.78 19.74 -20.36
CA ILE A 586 21.61 20.08 -18.93
C ILE A 586 22.60 21.20 -18.61
N THR A 587 22.11 22.41 -18.34
CA THR A 587 22.96 23.45 -17.73
C THR A 587 22.23 24.28 -16.68
N LEU A 588 22.88 24.38 -15.52
CA LEU A 588 22.57 25.23 -14.37
C LEU A 588 23.14 26.64 -14.57
N ASP A 589 22.31 27.63 -14.95
CA ASP A 589 22.36 29.01 -14.41
C ASP A 589 21.17 29.86 -14.91
N GLY A 590 20.51 30.59 -14.01
CA GLY A 590 19.80 31.83 -14.31
C GLY A 590 18.37 31.78 -14.89
N ASP A 591 17.41 32.10 -14.01
CA ASP A 591 16.09 32.72 -14.26
C ASP A 591 15.06 32.01 -15.19
N SER A 592 13.97 31.56 -14.54
CA SER A 592 12.54 31.62 -14.92
C SER A 592 11.79 30.32 -15.33
N TRP A 593 11.16 29.70 -14.31
CA TRP A 593 9.84 29.01 -14.18
C TRP A 593 9.32 27.97 -15.19
N ASP A 594 8.83 26.80 -14.71
CA ASP A 594 7.42 26.38 -14.50
C ASP A 594 7.34 25.03 -13.70
N GLU A 595 6.17 24.65 -13.14
CA GLU A 595 6.00 24.00 -11.81
C GLU A 595 5.70 22.47 -11.73
N ASN A 596 5.89 21.64 -12.78
CA ASN A 596 5.27 20.29 -12.83
C ASN A 596 6.16 19.04 -13.12
N ASP A 597 7.49 19.08 -13.00
CA ASP A 597 8.35 17.86 -13.16
C ASP A 597 9.25 17.60 -11.94
N LEU A 598 9.23 16.38 -11.38
CA LEU A 598 9.92 15.97 -10.13
C LEU A 598 11.23 15.18 -10.39
N VAL A 599 12.31 15.56 -9.71
CA VAL A 599 13.59 14.82 -9.62
C VAL A 599 13.89 14.55 -8.15
N THR A 600 13.99 13.28 -7.74
CA THR A 600 14.36 12.90 -6.37
C THR A 600 15.81 12.41 -6.31
N TRP A 601 16.56 12.88 -5.31
CA TRP A 601 17.92 12.43 -5.01
C TRP A 601 17.89 11.66 -3.69
N SER A 602 18.50 10.47 -3.66
CA SER A 602 18.68 9.71 -2.43
C SER A 602 20.17 9.39 -2.20
N PRO A 603 20.67 9.48 -0.96
CA PRO A 603 22.01 8.99 -0.62
C PRO A 603 22.02 7.46 -0.69
N GLY A 604 22.96 6.90 -1.45
CA GLY A 604 23.20 5.47 -1.53
C GLY A 604 23.91 4.94 -0.28
N SER A 605 23.77 3.63 -0.02
CA SER A 605 24.30 2.94 1.16
C SER A 605 25.80 3.18 1.39
N GLU A 606 26.19 3.57 2.61
CA GLU A 606 27.59 3.57 3.04
C GLU A 606 28.14 2.13 3.05
N SER A 607 29.14 1.86 2.22
CA SER A 607 30.03 0.70 2.39
C SER A 607 31.47 1.19 2.55
N GLU A 608 32.33 0.40 3.20
CA GLU A 608 33.72 0.80 3.52
C GLU A 608 34.61 1.15 2.29
N THR A 609 34.11 1.01 1.05
CA THR A 609 34.89 1.31 -0.17
C THR A 609 34.20 2.20 -1.21
N ASN A 610 32.87 2.38 -1.20
CA ASN A 610 32.15 3.15 -2.23
C ASN A 610 31.11 4.09 -1.61
N LEU A 611 31.04 5.31 -2.16
CA LEU A 611 30.02 6.33 -1.89
C LEU A 611 29.24 6.58 -3.18
N GLY A 612 27.91 6.44 -3.14
CA GLY A 612 27.06 6.61 -4.32
C GLY A 612 25.92 7.60 -4.12
N CYS A 613 25.64 8.44 -5.13
CA CYS A 613 24.40 9.22 -5.22
C CYS A 613 23.52 8.63 -6.34
N SER A 614 22.21 8.50 -6.08
CA SER A 614 21.24 8.06 -7.07
C SER A 614 20.20 9.16 -7.32
N ALA A 615 19.92 9.44 -8.60
CA ALA A 615 18.86 10.36 -9.02
C ALA A 615 17.85 9.64 -9.90
N LEU A 616 16.56 9.93 -9.69
CA LEU A 616 15.46 9.39 -10.45
C LEU A 616 14.78 10.50 -11.26
N LEU A 617 14.71 10.32 -12.59
CA LEU A 617 13.99 11.20 -13.50
C LEU A 617 12.75 10.44 -14.01
N TRP A 618 11.55 10.96 -13.71
CA TRP A 618 10.28 10.38 -14.14
C TRP A 618 9.61 11.26 -15.19
N PHE A 619 9.09 10.67 -16.26
CA PHE A 619 8.40 11.40 -17.33
C PHE A 619 6.88 11.21 -17.16
N GLY A 620 6.15 12.26 -16.75
CA GLY A 620 4.73 12.21 -16.39
C GLY A 620 3.77 11.66 -17.46
N SER A 621 2.69 10.98 -17.03
CA SER A 621 1.70 10.33 -17.89
C SER A 621 0.62 11.30 -18.42
N THR A 622 0.21 11.15 -19.69
CA THR A 622 -1.18 11.36 -20.24
C THR A 622 -1.30 11.37 -21.77
N THR A 623 -0.22 11.24 -22.53
CA THR A 623 -0.32 10.90 -23.96
C THR A 623 0.62 9.75 -24.27
N GLY A 624 0.11 8.68 -24.87
CA GLY A 624 0.94 7.58 -25.34
C GLY A 624 2.14 8.12 -26.13
N ILE A 625 3.31 7.54 -25.89
CA ILE A 625 4.51 7.83 -26.69
C ILE A 625 4.23 7.28 -28.09
N SER A 626 3.62 8.08 -28.97
CA SER A 626 3.56 7.77 -30.39
C SER A 626 4.87 8.26 -31.01
N VAL A 627 5.81 7.35 -31.25
CA VAL A 627 6.99 7.63 -32.06
C VAL A 627 6.52 7.70 -33.51
N GLY A 628 6.22 8.91 -33.98
CA GLY A 628 5.91 9.15 -35.39
C GLY A 628 7.18 9.21 -36.20
N ALA A 629 7.25 8.41 -37.27
CA ALA A 629 8.34 8.43 -38.26
C ALA A 629 8.66 9.86 -38.74
N VAL A 630 9.95 10.17 -38.88
CA VAL A 630 10.45 11.45 -39.41
C VAL A 630 10.95 11.22 -40.84
N TYR A 631 10.37 11.95 -41.81
CA TYR A 631 10.87 12.11 -43.18
C TYR A 631 12.05 13.07 -43.28
#